data_AF-A0A7J8HBK2-F1
#
_entry.id   AF-A0A7J8HBK2-F1
#
_cell.length_a   1.000
_cell.length_b   1.000
_cell.length_c   1.000
_cell.angle_alpha   90.00
_cell.angle_beta   90.00
_cell.angle_gamma   90.00
#
_symmetry.space_group_name_H-M   'P 1'
#
loop_
_entity.id
_entity.type
_entity.pdbx_description
1 polymer ?
#
loop_
_entity_poly.entity_id
_entity_poly.type
_entity_poly.pdbx_seq_one_letter_code
_entity_poly.pdbx_strand_id
1 'polypeptide(L)'
;MRLLLGLDTLAGDERPSSAALPPRSDSGDRKQIYNILSTLGLRPSAADCDIVRRACESVSTRAAHMCAAGLAAVINRMRESRSEDVMRITVGVDGSVYKLHPSFKERFHASVCRLTPSCEITFIQSEDGSGRGAALVSAVACKKAYMLGQ
;
A
#
# COMPACT_ATOMS: atom_id res chain seq x y z
N MET A 1 0.35 -4.21 6.56
CA MET A 1 0.38 -2.91 5.88
C MET A 1 -0.15 -1.87 6.86
N ARG A 2 0.55 -0.75 7.01
CA ARG A 2 0.17 0.39 7.85
C ARG A 2 0.09 1.63 6.96
N LEU A 3 -0.95 2.43 7.16
CA LEU A 3 -1.22 3.65 6.40
C LEU A 3 -1.34 4.82 7.39
N LEU A 4 -0.73 5.94 7.07
CA LEU A 4 -0.86 7.21 7.79
C LEU A 4 -1.22 8.30 6.78
N LEU A 5 -2.19 9.14 7.09
CA LEU A 5 -2.62 10.23 6.22
C LEU A 5 -2.04 11.55 6.71
N GLY A 6 -1.34 12.26 5.82
CA GLY A 6 -0.79 13.60 6.01
C GLY A 6 -1.33 14.54 4.94
N LEU A 7 -1.43 15.83 5.28
CA LEU A 7 -1.87 16.89 4.37
C LEU A 7 -0.68 17.77 4.13
N ASP A 8 -0.16 17.83 2.91
CA ASP A 8 1.00 18.66 2.61
C ASP A 8 0.85 19.42 1.29
N THR A 9 1.30 20.68 1.31
CA THR A 9 1.38 21.63 0.19
C THR A 9 2.74 21.56 -0.53
N LEU A 10 3.61 20.59 -0.23
CA LEU A 10 4.94 20.50 -0.85
C LEU A 10 5.04 19.28 -1.77
N ALA A 11 4.95 19.54 -3.07
CA ALA A 11 5.04 18.57 -4.14
C ALA A 11 6.49 18.20 -4.44
N GLY A 12 6.85 16.94 -4.22
CA GLY A 12 7.77 16.20 -5.09
C GLY A 12 6.92 15.42 -6.09
N ASP A 13 6.99 15.77 -7.37
CA ASP A 13 6.23 15.15 -8.46
C ASP A 13 6.77 13.74 -8.75
N GLU A 14 6.19 12.71 -8.13
CA GLU A 14 6.25 11.35 -8.65
C GLU A 14 4.84 10.92 -9.05
N ARG A 15 4.48 11.18 -10.30
CA ARG A 15 3.23 10.72 -10.90
C ARG A 15 3.21 9.19 -10.95
N PRO A 16 2.11 8.52 -10.55
CA PRO A 16 1.98 7.09 -10.79
C PRO A 16 1.71 6.87 -12.29
N SER A 17 2.69 6.27 -12.97
CA SER A 17 2.55 5.84 -14.37
C SER A 17 1.49 4.75 -14.48
N SER A 18 0.40 5.05 -15.20
CA SER A 18 -0.58 4.07 -15.64
C SER A 18 0.05 3.19 -16.72
N ALA A 19 0.79 2.16 -16.31
CA ALA A 19 1.32 1.15 -17.21
C ALA A 19 0.44 -0.11 -17.12
N ALA A 20 -0.08 -0.55 -18.26
CA ALA A 20 -0.63 -1.89 -18.41
C ALA A 20 0.48 -2.90 -18.06
N LEU A 21 0.17 -3.84 -17.17
CA LEU A 21 1.12 -4.87 -16.74
C LEU A 21 1.60 -5.68 -17.95
N PRO A 22 2.93 -5.82 -18.18
CA PRO A 22 3.44 -6.68 -19.23
C PRO A 22 3.04 -8.14 -18.98
N PRO A 23 2.85 -8.96 -20.04
CA PRO A 23 2.61 -10.39 -19.89
C PRO A 23 3.83 -11.02 -19.19
N ARG A 24 3.60 -11.64 -18.02
CA ARG A 24 4.66 -12.24 -17.21
C ARG A 24 5.16 -13.54 -17.86
N SER A 25 6.47 -13.68 -18.00
CA SER A 25 7.12 -14.88 -18.54
C SER A 25 6.85 -16.11 -17.66
N ASP A 26 6.07 -17.06 -18.19
CA ASP A 26 5.47 -18.19 -17.47
C ASP A 26 6.48 -19.28 -17.01
N SER A 27 7.63 -19.40 -17.68
CA SER A 27 8.57 -20.51 -17.44
C SER A 27 9.43 -20.34 -16.18
N GLY A 28 9.79 -19.10 -15.83
CA GLY A 28 10.63 -18.80 -14.66
C GLY A 28 9.87 -18.94 -13.33
N ASP A 29 8.65 -18.40 -13.30
CA ASP A 29 7.79 -18.39 -12.11
C ASP A 29 7.44 -19.81 -11.65
N ARG A 30 7.14 -20.70 -12.59
CA ARG A 30 6.77 -22.08 -12.27
C ARG A 30 7.90 -22.88 -11.61
N LYS A 31 9.14 -22.70 -12.05
CA LYS A 31 10.31 -23.36 -11.44
C LYS A 31 10.55 -22.85 -10.02
N GLN A 32 10.36 -21.55 -9.79
CA GLN A 32 10.49 -20.97 -8.46
C GLN A 32 9.39 -21.47 -7.51
N ILE A 33 8.15 -21.55 -7.98
CA ILE A 33 7.03 -22.12 -7.20
C ILE A 33 7.30 -23.58 -6.85
N TYR A 34 7.73 -24.39 -7.83
CA TYR A 34 8.11 -25.78 -7.60
C TYR A 34 9.15 -25.89 -6.48
N ASN A 35 10.23 -25.11 -6.56
CA ASN A 35 11.30 -25.11 -5.56
C ASN A 35 10.78 -24.73 -4.17
N ILE A 36 9.97 -23.68 -4.06
CA ILE A 36 9.38 -23.25 -2.78
C ILE A 36 8.52 -24.38 -2.20
N LEU A 37 7.60 -24.95 -2.98
CA LEU A 37 6.74 -26.05 -2.53
C LEU A 37 7.58 -27.28 -2.13
N SER A 38 8.66 -27.59 -2.84
CA SER A 38 9.59 -28.65 -2.48
C SER A 38 10.35 -28.36 -1.18
N THR A 39 10.76 -27.12 -0.92
CA THR A 39 11.37 -26.75 0.38
C THR A 39 10.41 -26.91 1.56
N LEU A 40 9.10 -26.88 1.30
CA LEU A 40 8.05 -27.18 2.29
C LEU A 40 7.77 -28.69 2.43
N GLY A 41 8.57 -29.55 1.79
CA GLY A 41 8.45 -31.01 1.86
C GLY A 41 7.43 -31.62 0.89
N LEU A 42 6.92 -30.84 -0.07
CA LEU A 42 5.94 -31.32 -1.05
C LEU A 42 6.63 -31.85 -2.32
N ARG A 43 5.94 -32.74 -3.04
CA ARG A 43 6.31 -33.17 -4.40
C ARG A 43 5.26 -32.65 -5.39
N PRO A 44 5.29 -31.35 -5.73
CA PRO A 44 4.24 -30.72 -6.51
C PRO A 44 4.28 -31.18 -7.98
N SER A 45 3.11 -31.39 -8.58
CA SER A 45 2.97 -31.46 -10.03
C SER A 45 3.01 -30.07 -10.66
N ALA A 46 3.09 -30.01 -12.00
CA ALA A 46 2.95 -28.74 -12.72
C ALA A 46 1.59 -28.08 -12.45
N ALA A 47 0.51 -28.87 -12.36
CA ALA A 47 -0.82 -28.38 -12.07
C ALA A 47 -0.92 -27.78 -10.66
N ASP A 48 -0.26 -28.38 -9.66
CA ASP A 48 -0.23 -27.85 -8.29
C ASP A 48 0.43 -26.47 -8.25
N CYS A 49 1.53 -26.30 -8.99
CA CYS A 49 2.22 -25.00 -9.08
C CYS A 49 1.30 -23.91 -9.65
N ASP A 50 0.52 -24.24 -10.69
CA ASP A 50 -0.42 -23.31 -11.30
C ASP A 50 -1.60 -22.98 -10.38
N ILE A 51 -2.11 -23.96 -9.64
CA ILE A 51 -3.19 -23.76 -8.66
C ILE A 51 -2.72 -22.82 -7.55
N VAL A 52 -1.54 -23.08 -6.97
CA VAL A 52 -0.97 -22.26 -5.91
C VAL A 52 -0.74 -20.82 -6.40
N ARG A 53 -0.17 -20.65 -7.60
CA ARG A 53 0.01 -19.32 -8.20
C ARG A 53 -1.30 -18.55 -8.30
N ARG A 54 -2.34 -19.17 -8.86
CA ARG A 54 -3.67 -18.55 -9.03
C ARG A 54 -4.32 -18.23 -7.69
N ALA A 55 -4.19 -19.12 -6.70
CA ALA A 55 -4.72 -18.89 -5.37
C ALA A 55 -4.03 -17.68 -4.69
N CYS A 56 -2.70 -17.63 -4.70
CA CYS A 56 -1.93 -16.50 -4.16
C CYS A 56 -2.26 -15.19 -4.88
N GLU A 57 -2.40 -15.23 -6.20
CA GLU A 57 -2.78 -14.07 -7.00
C GLU A 57 -4.19 -13.56 -6.64
N SER A 58 -5.16 -14.46 -6.49
CA SER A 58 -6.53 -14.10 -6.10
C SER A 58 -6.57 -13.49 -4.70
N VAL A 59 -5.91 -14.12 -3.72
CA VAL A 59 -5.86 -13.65 -2.33
C VAL A 59 -5.19 -12.28 -2.23
N SER A 60 -4.03 -12.11 -2.86
CA SER A 60 -3.29 -10.84 -2.84
C SER A 60 -4.03 -9.70 -3.56
N THR A 61 -4.70 -9.99 -4.67
CA THR A 61 -5.55 -9.01 -5.38
C THR A 61 -6.71 -8.55 -4.52
N ARG A 62 -7.43 -9.50 -3.91
CA ARG A 62 -8.55 -9.18 -3.01
C ARG A 62 -8.07 -8.34 -1.82
N ALA A 63 -6.94 -8.69 -1.22
CA ALA A 63 -6.37 -7.94 -0.13
C ALA A 63 -6.04 -6.49 -0.55
N ALA A 64 -5.44 -6.29 -1.73
CA ALA A 64 -5.17 -4.95 -2.27
C ALA A 64 -6.45 -4.13 -2.46
N HIS A 65 -7.51 -4.73 -3.01
CA HIS A 65 -8.81 -4.05 -3.20
C HIS A 65 -9.48 -3.68 -1.88
N MET A 66 -9.46 -4.58 -0.88
CA MET A 66 -10.03 -4.29 0.45
C MET A 66 -9.29 -3.17 1.17
N CYS A 67 -7.95 -3.19 1.14
CA CYS A 67 -7.15 -2.10 1.70
C CYS A 67 -7.42 -0.78 0.97
N ALA A 68 -7.56 -0.82 -0.37
CA ALA A 68 -7.86 0.36 -1.17
C ALA A 68 -9.23 0.94 -0.82
N ALA A 69 -10.26 0.10 -0.68
CA ALA A 69 -11.60 0.54 -0.29
C ALA A 69 -11.62 1.20 1.10
N GLY A 70 -10.92 0.63 2.07
CA GLY A 70 -10.79 1.22 3.40
C GLY A 70 -10.11 2.59 3.38
N LEU A 71 -9.00 2.72 2.63
CA LEU A 71 -8.32 4.00 2.48
C LEU A 71 -9.18 5.04 1.74
N ALA A 72 -9.82 4.63 0.63
CA ALA A 72 -10.67 5.50 -0.16
C ALA A 72 -11.83 6.07 0.65
N ALA A 73 -12.44 5.25 1.52
CA ALA A 73 -13.49 5.71 2.43
C ALA A 73 -13.00 6.83 3.36
N VAL A 74 -11.80 6.68 3.95
CA VAL A 74 -11.21 7.72 4.81
C VAL A 74 -10.89 8.99 4.01
N ILE A 75 -10.26 8.85 2.84
CA ILE A 75 -9.91 9.98 1.98
C ILE A 75 -11.16 10.75 1.54
N ASN A 76 -12.19 10.06 1.04
CA ASN A 76 -13.44 10.69 0.62
C ASN A 76 -14.13 11.39 1.80
N ARG A 77 -14.15 10.75 2.98
CA ARG A 77 -14.69 11.38 4.19
C ARG A 77 -13.93 12.64 4.60
N MET A 78 -12.60 12.63 4.49
CA MET A 78 -11.77 13.81 4.77
C MET A 78 -12.06 14.94 3.78
N ARG A 79 -12.15 14.63 2.48
CA ARG A 79 -12.51 15.60 1.44
C ARG A 79 -13.88 16.24 1.72
N GLU A 80 -14.89 15.41 1.97
CA GLU A 80 -16.25 15.86 2.29
C GLU A 80 -16.29 16.74 3.54
N SER A 81 -15.56 16.35 4.60
CA SER A 81 -15.51 17.13 5.84
C SER A 81 -14.93 18.54 5.67
N ARG A 82 -14.18 18.78 4.59
CA ARG A 82 -13.55 20.06 4.27
C ARG A 82 -14.26 20.84 3.19
N SER A 83 -15.29 20.25 2.58
CA SER A 83 -15.97 20.82 1.42
C SER A 83 -15.01 21.17 0.28
N GLU A 84 -14.00 20.32 0.05
CA GLU A 84 -13.04 20.47 -1.05
C GLU A 84 -13.54 19.76 -2.31
N ASP A 85 -13.57 20.48 -3.44
CA ASP A 85 -13.90 19.88 -4.74
C ASP A 85 -12.82 18.88 -5.17
N VAL A 86 -11.54 19.25 -5.00
CA VAL A 86 -10.36 18.40 -5.22
C VAL A 86 -9.47 18.46 -3.99
N MET A 87 -9.17 17.31 -3.38
CA MET A 87 -8.28 17.23 -2.22
C MET A 87 -6.91 16.67 -2.61
N ARG A 88 -5.84 17.35 -2.22
CA ARG A 88 -4.46 16.85 -2.31
C ARG A 88 -4.07 16.20 -0.98
N ILE A 89 -3.59 14.96 -1.03
CA ILE A 89 -3.27 14.20 0.19
C ILE A 89 -2.05 13.32 0.00
N THR A 90 -1.24 13.23 1.06
CA THR A 90 -0.08 12.34 1.13
C THR A 90 -0.39 11.18 2.05
N VAL A 91 -0.07 9.96 1.62
CA VAL A 91 -0.29 8.73 2.37
C VAL A 91 1.06 8.09 2.67
N GLY A 92 1.47 8.12 3.93
CA GLY A 92 2.57 7.32 4.43
C GLY A 92 2.21 5.84 4.45
N VAL A 93 3.02 4.97 3.85
CA VAL A 93 2.78 3.53 3.74
C VAL A 93 3.96 2.74 4.29
N ASP A 94 3.70 1.70 5.07
CA ASP A 94 4.70 0.74 5.49
C ASP A 94 4.15 -0.71 5.53
N GLY A 95 5.05 -1.68 5.49
CA GLY A 95 4.76 -3.10 5.64
C GLY A 95 5.33 -3.97 4.51
N SER A 96 5.82 -5.15 4.87
CA SER A 96 6.49 -6.09 3.97
C SER A 96 5.67 -6.47 2.74
N VAL A 97 4.36 -6.69 2.87
CA VAL A 97 3.50 -7.00 1.71
C VAL A 97 3.49 -5.87 0.69
N TYR A 98 3.42 -4.61 1.13
CA TYR A 98 3.45 -3.47 0.21
C TYR A 98 4.83 -3.31 -0.45
N LYS A 99 5.91 -3.58 0.30
CA LYS A 99 7.31 -3.45 -0.15
C LYS A 99 7.77 -4.58 -1.08
N LEU A 100 7.40 -5.82 -0.77
CA LEU A 100 8.00 -7.02 -1.34
C LEU A 100 7.07 -7.78 -2.29
N HIS A 101 5.74 -7.62 -2.18
CA HIS A 101 4.83 -8.37 -3.03
C HIS A 101 4.83 -7.78 -4.46
N PRO A 102 5.05 -8.60 -5.50
CA PRO A 102 5.42 -8.13 -6.84
C PRO A 102 4.31 -7.41 -7.61
N SER A 103 3.09 -7.35 -7.09
CA SER A 103 1.93 -6.72 -7.74
C SER A 103 0.98 -6.02 -6.76
N PHE A 104 1.26 -6.06 -5.45
CA PHE A 104 0.30 -5.56 -4.46
C PHE A 104 0.21 -4.03 -4.52
N LYS A 105 1.35 -3.34 -4.54
CA LYS A 105 1.44 -1.87 -4.59
C LYS A 105 0.67 -1.29 -5.77
N GLU A 106 0.90 -1.82 -6.97
CA GLU A 106 0.26 -1.39 -8.21
C GLU A 106 -1.27 -1.59 -8.17
N ARG A 107 -1.73 -2.79 -7.78
CA ARG A 107 -3.17 -3.10 -7.67
C ARG A 107 -3.86 -2.24 -6.62
N PHE A 108 -3.18 -1.99 -5.51
CA PHE A 108 -3.65 -1.12 -4.43
C PHE A 108 -3.78 0.33 -4.92
N HIS A 109 -2.73 0.91 -5.51
CA HIS A 109 -2.75 2.29 -6.05
C HIS A 109 -3.85 2.47 -7.10
N ALA A 110 -3.91 1.58 -8.08
CA ALA A 110 -4.93 1.64 -9.13
C ALA A 110 -6.36 1.60 -8.56
N SER A 111 -6.58 0.78 -7.53
CA SER A 111 -7.89 0.67 -6.89
C SER A 111 -8.22 1.90 -6.04
N VAL A 112 -7.26 2.49 -5.33
CA VAL A 112 -7.50 3.73 -4.58
C VAL A 112 -7.87 4.85 -5.53
N CYS A 113 -7.06 5.09 -6.58
CA CYS A 113 -7.32 6.13 -7.57
C CYS A 113 -8.71 6.00 -8.22
N ARG A 114 -9.13 4.77 -8.54
CA ARG A 114 -10.48 4.51 -9.09
C ARG A 114 -11.60 4.87 -8.10
N LEU A 115 -11.37 4.70 -6.80
CA LEU A 115 -12.37 4.94 -5.75
C LEU A 115 -12.35 6.39 -5.21
N THR A 116 -11.35 7.19 -5.57
CA THR A 116 -11.17 8.58 -5.14
C THR A 116 -10.90 9.51 -6.33
N PRO A 117 -11.83 9.63 -7.31
CA PRO A 117 -11.58 10.38 -8.54
C PRO A 117 -11.35 11.89 -8.32
N SER A 118 -11.83 12.42 -7.20
CA SER A 118 -11.70 13.83 -6.80
C SER A 118 -10.51 14.09 -5.85
N CYS A 119 -9.52 13.19 -5.83
CA CYS A 119 -8.37 13.33 -4.95
C CYS A 119 -7.06 13.09 -5.70
N GLU A 120 -6.07 13.94 -5.43
CA GLU A 120 -4.70 13.76 -5.88
C GLU A 120 -3.89 13.15 -4.73
N ILE A 121 -3.39 11.93 -4.93
CA ILE A 121 -2.83 11.10 -3.86
C ILE A 121 -1.36 10.82 -4.13
N THR A 122 -0.50 11.21 -3.19
CA THR A 122 0.93 10.86 -3.19
C THR A 122 1.20 9.79 -2.15
N PHE A 123 1.75 8.64 -2.54
CA PHE A 123 2.12 7.57 -1.60
C PHE A 123 3.61 7.63 -1.26
N ILE A 124 3.94 7.81 0.02
CA ILE A 124 5.33 7.84 0.50
C ILE A 124 5.59 6.57 1.32
N GLN A 125 6.57 5.78 0.92
CA GLN A 125 6.99 4.61 1.68
C GLN A 125 7.88 5.03 2.86
N SER A 126 7.59 4.52 4.06
CA SER A 126 8.49 4.70 5.21
C SER A 126 9.64 3.69 5.17
N GLU A 127 10.88 4.18 5.18
CA GLU A 127 12.08 3.34 5.24
C GLU A 127 12.36 2.83 6.67
N ASP A 128 12.26 3.72 7.67
CA ASP A 128 12.64 3.42 9.07
C ASP A 128 11.45 3.00 9.96
N GLY A 129 10.35 2.56 9.36
CA GLY A 129 9.13 2.20 10.07
C GLY A 129 8.47 3.38 10.79
N SER A 130 7.85 3.16 11.96
CA SER A 130 7.09 4.19 12.69
C SER A 130 7.90 4.97 13.73
N GLY A 131 9.19 4.66 13.92
CA GLY A 131 10.01 5.21 15.00
C GLY A 131 10.15 6.74 14.96
N ARG A 132 10.41 7.30 13.78
CA ARG A 132 10.53 8.76 13.58
C ARG A 132 9.22 9.49 13.92
N GLY A 133 8.08 8.94 13.47
CA GLY A 133 6.77 9.49 13.78
C GLY A 133 6.45 9.43 15.28
N ALA A 134 6.77 8.31 15.93
CA ALA A 134 6.58 8.16 17.38
C ALA A 134 7.42 9.18 18.18
N ALA A 135 8.68 9.40 17.79
CA ALA A 135 9.55 10.38 18.43
C ALA A 135 9.00 11.82 18.31
N LEU A 136 8.47 12.19 17.13
CA LEU A 136 7.84 13.48 16.91
C LEU A 136 6.58 13.68 17.77
N VAL A 137 5.72 12.65 17.87
CA VAL A 137 4.53 12.69 18.72
C VAL A 137 4.93 12.88 20.18
N SER A 138 5.92 12.13 20.68
CA SER A 138 6.45 12.28 22.04
C SER A 138 6.98 13.68 22.30
N ALA A 139 7.76 14.26 21.38
CA ALA A 139 8.28 15.61 21.52
C ALA A 139 7.16 16.67 21.63
N VAL A 140 6.11 16.56 20.80
CA VAL A 140 4.96 17.47 20.84
C VAL A 140 4.17 17.31 22.14
N ALA A 141 3.96 16.07 22.60
CA ALA A 141 3.25 15.80 23.85
C ALA A 141 4.02 16.36 25.07
N CYS A 142 5.33 16.14 25.14
CA CYS A 142 6.20 16.71 26.17
C CYS A 142 6.14 18.24 26.18
N LYS A 143 6.20 18.87 25.01
CA LYS A 143 6.09 20.34 24.88
C LYS A 143 4.74 20.86 25.40
N LYS A 144 3.64 20.20 25.04
CA LYS A 144 2.29 20.58 25.52
C LYS A 144 2.15 20.40 27.04
N ALA A 145 2.65 19.30 27.59
CA ALA A 145 2.60 19.05 29.03
C ALA A 145 3.36 20.13 29.81
N TYR A 146 4.52 20.56 29.31
CA TYR A 146 5.27 21.67 29.90
C TYR A 146 4.50 23.00 29.85
N MET A 147 3.81 23.29 28.75
CA MET A 147 3.02 24.52 28.60
C MET A 147 1.75 24.56 29.44
N LEU A 148 1.12 23.41 29.71
CA LEU A 148 -0.13 23.31 30.51
C LEU A 148 0.13 23.16 32.02
N GLY A 149 1.39 22.95 32.42
CA GLY A 149 1.82 22.95 33.82
C GLY A 149 2.20 24.33 34.37
N GLN A 150 1.88 25.41 33.64
CA GLN A 150 1.93 26.81 34.05
C GLN A 150 0.52 27.40 34.00
#